data_AF-A0A1U9W507-F1
#
_entry.id   AF-A0A1U9W507-F1
#
_cell.length_a   1.000
_cell.length_b   1.000
_cell.length_c   1.000
_cell.angle_alpha   90.00
_cell.angle_beta   90.00
_cell.angle_gamma   90.00
#
_symmetry.space_group_name_H-M   'P 1'
#
loop_
_entity.id
_entity.type
_entity.pdbx_description
1 polymer ?
#
loop_
_entity_poly.entity_id
_entity_poly.type
_entity_poly.pdbx_seq_one_letter_code
_entity_poly.pdbx_strand_id
1 'polypeptide(L)'
;MRNLTALLIVAIVCFANAELTEEQREKLREHNKECSAESGVNPDVIKLIKEGGEFPDDEKLKTHVVCLAKKIGFMNDAGEVQPEVIREKIKAVLGDKALTEIMEACTGATEKDADTTFQKVQCFLQKAQKHFITS
;
A
#
# COMPACT_ATOMS: atom_id res chain seq x y z
N MET A 1 27.83 -48.58 -2.74
CA MET A 1 26.71 -48.35 -3.66
C MET A 1 25.77 -47.33 -3.05
N ARG A 2 25.63 -46.19 -3.75
CA ARG A 2 24.48 -45.27 -3.80
C ARG A 2 23.97 -44.63 -2.48
N ASN A 3 24.55 -43.48 -2.19
CA ASN A 3 23.91 -42.15 -2.21
C ASN A 3 22.37 -42.15 -2.26
N LEU A 4 21.71 -41.52 -1.27
CA LEU A 4 20.34 -40.94 -1.25
C LEU A 4 20.01 -40.79 0.25
N THR A 5 19.76 -39.65 0.90
CA THR A 5 19.24 -38.35 0.46
C THR A 5 19.49 -37.42 1.68
N ALA A 6 20.53 -36.61 1.73
CA ALA A 6 20.47 -35.19 1.34
C ALA A 6 19.04 -34.63 1.22
N LEU A 7 18.25 -34.58 2.30
CA LEU A 7 16.99 -33.83 2.30
C LEU A 7 16.53 -33.40 3.71
N LEU A 8 17.46 -32.98 4.56
CA LEU A 8 17.13 -32.37 5.85
C LEU A 8 17.92 -31.09 6.12
N ILE A 9 18.17 -30.32 5.06
CA ILE A 9 18.40 -28.89 5.21
C ILE A 9 17.07 -28.27 4.83
N VAL A 10 16.22 -28.14 5.84
CA VAL A 10 15.20 -27.11 5.91
C VAL A 10 15.96 -25.81 5.66
N ALA A 11 16.09 -25.44 4.39
CA ALA A 11 16.42 -24.08 4.02
C ALA A 11 15.22 -23.28 4.51
N ILE A 12 15.40 -22.78 5.73
CA ILE A 12 14.65 -21.69 6.32
C ILE A 12 14.24 -20.79 5.17
N VAL A 13 12.94 -20.80 4.88
CA VAL A 13 12.31 -19.87 3.97
C VAL A 13 12.43 -18.51 4.65
N CYS A 14 13.60 -17.88 4.51
CA CYS A 14 13.82 -16.49 4.87
C CYS A 14 13.18 -15.60 3.80
N PHE A 15 11.87 -15.69 3.61
CA PHE A 15 11.09 -14.58 3.05
C PHE A 15 10.62 -13.70 4.20
N ALA A 16 11.60 -13.11 4.89
CA ALA A 16 11.45 -11.83 5.56
C ALA A 16 11.02 -10.78 4.49
N ASN A 17 10.14 -9.80 4.72
CA ASN A 17 9.40 -9.34 5.88
C ASN A 17 8.41 -8.27 5.36
N ALA A 18 7.54 -8.61 4.41
CA ALA A 18 6.50 -7.67 3.96
C ALA A 18 5.26 -7.75 4.87
N GLU A 19 5.44 -7.52 6.16
CA GLU A 19 4.34 -7.55 7.11
C GLU A 19 4.33 -6.28 7.97
N LEU A 20 3.18 -5.59 7.96
CA LEU A 20 2.88 -4.57 8.96
C LEU A 20 2.97 -5.21 10.36
N THR A 21 3.56 -4.51 11.33
CA THR A 21 3.47 -4.89 12.75
C THR A 21 2.01 -4.89 13.20
N GLU A 22 1.68 -5.60 14.28
CA GLU A 22 0.30 -5.60 14.81
C GLU A 22 -0.21 -4.18 15.14
N GLU A 23 0.65 -3.32 15.70
CA GLU A 23 0.32 -1.91 15.94
C GLU A 23 0.04 -1.15 14.64
N GLN A 24 0.83 -1.37 13.59
CA GLN A 24 0.60 -0.74 12.28
C GLN A 24 -0.68 -1.26 11.63
N ARG A 25 -0.99 -2.55 11.77
CA ARG A 25 -2.24 -3.15 11.30
C ARG A 25 -3.44 -2.57 12.03
N GLU A 26 -3.36 -2.41 13.34
CA GLU A 26 -4.43 -1.84 14.16
C GLU A 26 -4.70 -0.38 13.78
N LYS A 27 -3.65 0.46 13.71
CA LYS A 27 -3.77 1.86 13.24
C LYS A 27 -4.34 1.94 11.82
N LEU A 28 -3.89 1.07 10.92
CA LEU A 28 -4.42 1.05 9.55
C LEU A 28 -5.89 0.62 9.52
N ARG A 29 -6.32 -0.31 10.40
CA ARG A 29 -7.73 -0.70 10.53
C ARG A 29 -8.58 0.44 11.08
N GLU A 30 -8.09 1.15 12.08
CA GLU A 30 -8.76 2.33 12.65
C GLU A 30 -8.94 3.42 11.59
N HIS A 31 -7.87 3.81 10.90
CA HIS A 31 -7.94 4.80 9.83
C HIS A 31 -8.87 4.38 8.70
N ASN A 32 -8.86 3.09 8.30
CA ASN A 32 -9.81 2.58 7.32
C ASN A 32 -11.26 2.72 7.79
N LYS A 33 -11.55 2.38 9.06
CA LYS A 33 -12.90 2.49 9.62
C LYS A 33 -13.38 3.94 9.62
N GLU A 34 -12.53 4.87 10.05
CA GLU A 34 -12.83 6.30 10.06
C GLU A 34 -13.08 6.83 8.64
N CYS A 35 -12.19 6.52 7.70
CA CYS A 35 -12.33 6.99 6.32
C CYS A 35 -13.52 6.35 5.59
N SER A 36 -13.89 5.13 5.92
CA SER A 36 -15.12 4.52 5.38
C SER A 36 -16.37 5.19 5.93
N ALA A 37 -16.37 5.61 7.20
CA ALA A 37 -17.46 6.38 7.77
C ALA A 37 -17.58 7.78 7.16
N GLU A 38 -16.44 8.45 6.90
CA GLU A 38 -16.40 9.78 6.27
C GLU A 38 -16.86 9.76 4.81
N SER A 39 -16.33 8.82 4.03
CA SER A 39 -16.62 8.73 2.59
C SER A 39 -17.97 8.07 2.27
N GLY A 40 -18.47 7.22 3.16
CA GLY A 40 -19.62 6.36 2.89
C GLY A 40 -19.38 5.37 1.73
N VAL A 41 -18.11 5.05 1.44
CA VAL A 41 -17.70 4.07 0.41
C VAL A 41 -18.33 2.71 0.69
N ASN A 42 -18.70 2.00 -0.37
CA ASN A 42 -19.26 0.66 -0.23
C ASN A 42 -18.20 -0.29 0.38
N PRO A 43 -18.51 -1.01 1.48
CA PRO A 43 -17.61 -2.02 2.04
C PRO A 43 -17.11 -3.06 1.04
N ASP A 44 -17.92 -3.40 0.03
CA ASP A 44 -17.54 -4.35 -1.02
C ASP A 44 -16.41 -3.80 -1.90
N VAL A 45 -16.37 -2.49 -2.16
CA VAL A 45 -15.28 -1.83 -2.88
C VAL A 45 -13.98 -1.89 -2.07
N ILE A 46 -14.06 -1.67 -0.76
CA ILE A 46 -12.91 -1.80 0.15
C ILE A 46 -12.41 -3.24 0.20
N LYS A 47 -13.32 -4.22 0.16
CA LYS A 47 -12.96 -5.64 0.09
C LYS A 47 -12.21 -5.99 -1.19
N LEU A 48 -12.68 -5.51 -2.35
CA LEU A 48 -12.00 -5.70 -3.64
C LEU A 48 -10.56 -5.14 -3.63
N ILE A 49 -10.34 -3.99 -3.01
CA ILE A 49 -9.00 -3.42 -2.83
C ILE A 49 -8.14 -4.33 -1.96
N LYS A 50 -8.66 -4.77 -0.82
CA LYS A 50 -7.90 -5.58 0.14
C LYS A 50 -7.52 -6.96 -0.41
N GLU A 51 -8.42 -7.59 -1.16
CA GLU A 51 -8.24 -8.96 -1.66
C GLU A 51 -7.59 -9.00 -3.04
N GLY A 52 -7.89 -8.04 -3.92
CA GLY A 52 -7.45 -8.04 -5.32
C GLY A 52 -6.52 -6.89 -5.72
N GLY A 53 -6.38 -5.85 -4.89
CA GLY A 53 -5.59 -4.66 -5.24
C GLY A 53 -6.19 -3.85 -6.39
N GLU A 54 -7.49 -3.98 -6.63
CA GLU A 54 -8.24 -3.27 -7.67
C GLU A 54 -8.85 -1.99 -7.09
N PHE A 55 -8.56 -0.85 -7.70
CA PHE A 55 -9.11 0.46 -7.32
C PHE A 55 -10.06 0.90 -8.43
N PRO A 56 -11.37 0.60 -8.30
CA PRO A 56 -12.36 1.03 -9.29
C PRO A 56 -12.51 2.56 -9.32
N ASP A 57 -13.04 3.08 -10.41
CA ASP A 57 -13.42 4.49 -10.49
C ASP A 57 -14.74 4.72 -9.74
N ASP A 58 -14.62 5.06 -8.46
CA ASP A 58 -15.75 5.33 -7.55
C ASP A 58 -15.47 6.62 -6.76
N GLU A 59 -16.35 7.61 -6.85
CA GLU A 59 -16.17 8.93 -6.23
C GLU A 59 -16.00 8.85 -4.71
N LYS A 60 -16.70 7.93 -4.04
CA LYS A 60 -16.57 7.74 -2.60
C LYS A 60 -15.26 7.06 -2.25
N LEU A 61 -14.78 6.16 -3.10
CA LEU A 61 -13.44 5.61 -2.96
C LEU A 61 -12.37 6.69 -3.11
N LYS A 62 -12.55 7.69 -3.99
CA LYS A 62 -11.62 8.83 -4.07
C LYS A 62 -11.53 9.56 -2.74
N THR A 63 -12.67 9.86 -2.12
CA THR A 63 -12.74 10.45 -0.78
C THR A 63 -12.06 9.57 0.28
N HIS A 64 -12.33 8.26 0.26
CA HIS A 64 -11.71 7.30 1.19
C HIS A 64 -10.19 7.29 1.07
N VAL A 65 -9.67 7.27 -0.16
CA VAL A 65 -8.23 7.28 -0.45
C VAL A 65 -7.57 8.57 0.02
N VAL A 66 -8.19 9.72 -0.23
CA VAL A 66 -7.65 11.02 0.24
C VAL A 66 -7.62 11.05 1.77
N CYS A 67 -8.71 10.64 2.44
CA CYS A 67 -8.74 10.55 3.90
C CYS A 67 -7.64 9.63 4.43
N LEU A 68 -7.49 8.43 3.84
CA LEU A 68 -6.50 7.45 4.27
C LEU A 68 -5.09 7.98 4.07
N ALA A 69 -4.82 8.60 2.92
CA ALA A 69 -3.53 9.18 2.60
C ALA A 69 -3.12 10.28 3.57
N LYS A 70 -4.05 11.14 3.99
CA LYS A 70 -3.80 12.14 5.03
C LYS A 70 -3.46 11.48 6.37
N LYS A 71 -4.24 10.51 6.81
CA LYS A 71 -4.03 9.82 8.10
C LYS A 71 -2.70 9.06 8.15
N ILE A 72 -2.28 8.43 7.07
CA ILE A 72 -0.99 7.72 7.01
C ILE A 72 0.20 8.63 6.68
N GLY A 73 -0.04 9.91 6.37
CA GLY A 73 0.98 10.93 6.09
C GLY A 73 1.50 10.96 4.65
N PHE A 74 0.84 10.27 3.71
CA PHE A 74 1.18 10.32 2.28
C PHE A 74 0.76 11.65 1.63
N MET A 75 -0.20 12.34 2.24
CA MET A 75 -0.70 13.65 1.84
C MET A 75 -0.81 14.53 3.08
N ASN A 76 -0.51 15.84 2.97
CA ASN A 76 -0.75 16.79 4.05
C ASN A 76 -2.16 17.41 3.97
N ASP A 77 -2.51 18.27 4.93
CA ASP A 77 -3.83 18.91 4.97
C ASP A 77 -4.08 19.87 3.80
N ALA A 78 -3.01 20.43 3.22
CA ALA A 78 -3.06 21.26 2.02
C ALA A 78 -3.28 20.44 0.72
N GLY A 79 -3.31 19.10 0.82
CA GLY A 79 -3.49 18.21 -0.32
C GLY A 79 -2.20 17.89 -1.07
N GLU A 80 -1.04 18.19 -0.51
CA GLU A 80 0.26 17.98 -1.16
C GLU A 80 0.81 16.58 -0.81
N VAL A 81 1.28 15.86 -1.83
CA VAL A 81 1.91 14.54 -1.66
C VAL A 81 3.24 14.68 -0.92
N GLN A 82 3.51 13.76 0.00
CA GLN A 82 4.73 13.72 0.82
C GLN A 82 5.65 12.57 0.36
N PRO A 83 6.43 12.74 -0.72
CA PRO A 83 7.20 11.65 -1.33
C PRO A 83 8.25 11.03 -0.40
N GLU A 84 8.86 11.82 0.47
CA GLU A 84 9.85 11.30 1.44
C GLU A 84 9.18 10.42 2.50
N VAL A 85 8.01 10.82 3.02
CA VAL A 85 7.23 10.01 3.97
C VAL A 85 6.75 8.70 3.32
N ILE A 86 6.35 8.75 2.05
CA ILE A 86 5.98 7.58 1.26
C ILE A 86 7.18 6.63 1.13
N ARG A 87 8.35 7.16 0.74
CA ARG A 87 9.59 6.40 0.61
C ARG A 87 9.97 5.70 1.91
N GLU A 88 9.97 6.43 3.02
CA GLU A 88 10.31 5.91 4.34
C GLU A 88 9.36 4.77 4.76
N LYS A 89 8.05 4.98 4.64
CA LYS A 89 7.05 3.99 5.06
C LYS A 89 7.04 2.75 4.19
N ILE A 90 7.15 2.91 2.86
CA ILE A 90 7.26 1.76 1.95
C ILE A 90 8.53 0.98 2.23
N LYS A 91 9.69 1.64 2.40
CA LYS A 91 10.94 0.97 2.74
C LYS A 91 10.85 0.22 4.06
N ALA A 92 10.27 0.84 5.08
CA ALA A 92 10.14 0.26 6.41
C ALA A 92 9.26 -0.99 6.41
N VAL A 93 8.24 -1.06 5.56
CA VAL A 93 7.26 -2.15 5.56
C VAL A 93 7.52 -3.20 4.47
N LEU A 94 7.99 -2.80 3.30
CA LEU A 94 8.14 -3.67 2.12
C LEU A 94 9.60 -3.82 1.65
N GLY A 95 10.54 -3.06 2.23
CA GLY A 95 11.97 -3.11 1.90
C GLY A 95 12.36 -2.34 0.64
N ASP A 96 13.67 -2.28 0.37
CA ASP A 96 14.26 -1.47 -0.71
C ASP A 96 13.84 -1.91 -2.12
N LYS A 97 13.61 -3.21 -2.33
CA LYS A 97 13.19 -3.74 -3.63
C LYS A 97 11.80 -3.20 -4.02
N ALA A 98 10.81 -3.40 -3.13
CA ALA A 98 9.46 -2.90 -3.35
C ALA A 98 9.42 -1.37 -3.42
N LEU A 99 10.23 -0.67 -2.60
CA LEU A 99 10.37 0.77 -2.72
C LEU A 99 10.76 1.19 -4.14
N THR A 100 11.79 0.58 -4.70
CA THR A 100 12.28 0.93 -6.04
C THR A 100 11.20 0.71 -7.09
N GLU A 101 10.57 -0.48 -7.09
CA GLU A 101 9.50 -0.84 -8.02
C GLU A 101 8.28 0.09 -7.92
N ILE A 102 7.86 0.45 -6.71
CA ILE A 102 6.71 1.32 -6.48
C ILE A 102 7.03 2.76 -6.90
N MET A 103 8.19 3.29 -6.52
CA MET A 103 8.57 4.67 -6.86
C MET A 103 8.68 4.83 -8.37
N GLU A 104 9.38 3.93 -9.07
CA GLU A 104 9.47 3.96 -10.54
C GLU A 104 8.09 3.91 -11.21
N ALA A 105 7.17 3.10 -10.70
CA ALA A 105 5.83 2.97 -11.25
C ALA A 105 4.94 4.21 -11.01
N CYS A 106 5.11 4.90 -9.87
CA CYS A 106 4.18 5.95 -9.44
C CYS A 106 4.71 7.38 -9.57
N THR A 107 6.01 7.60 -9.77
CA THR A 107 6.59 8.94 -9.99
C THR A 107 6.78 9.31 -11.46
N GLY A 108 6.54 8.39 -12.40
CA GLY A 108 6.68 8.64 -13.85
C GLY A 108 5.64 9.57 -14.47
N ALA A 109 4.56 9.90 -13.75
CA ALA A 109 3.53 10.85 -14.21
C ALA A 109 3.85 12.27 -13.73
N THR A 110 4.29 13.11 -14.67
CA THR A 110 4.62 14.52 -14.46
C THR A 110 3.42 15.31 -13.93
N GLU A 111 3.69 16.15 -12.93
CA GLU A 111 2.75 17.02 -12.21
C GLU A 111 2.15 18.05 -13.14
N LYS A 112 0.81 18.25 -13.05
CA LYS A 112 0.21 19.57 -13.31
C LYS A 112 -1.21 19.81 -12.80
N ASP A 113 -1.98 18.80 -12.36
CA ASP A 113 -3.37 19.03 -11.91
C ASP A 113 -3.71 18.34 -10.57
N ALA A 114 -4.73 18.83 -9.83
CA ALA A 114 -5.17 18.21 -8.57
C ALA A 114 -5.55 16.73 -8.73
N ASP A 115 -6.11 16.36 -9.89
CA ASP A 115 -6.38 14.96 -10.27
C ASP A 115 -5.09 14.12 -10.30
N THR A 116 -3.94 14.71 -10.66
CA THR A 116 -2.64 14.02 -10.65
C THR A 116 -2.18 13.72 -9.22
N THR A 117 -2.56 14.52 -8.22
CA THR A 117 -2.18 14.29 -6.81
C THR A 117 -2.93 13.08 -6.25
N PHE A 118 -4.24 13.02 -6.47
CA PHE A 118 -5.06 11.87 -6.13
C PHE A 118 -4.54 10.59 -6.82
N GLN A 119 -4.32 10.66 -8.14
CA GLN A 119 -3.84 9.52 -8.92
C GLN A 119 -2.47 9.01 -8.45
N LYS A 120 -1.54 9.92 -8.09
CA LYS A 120 -0.24 9.55 -7.53
C LYS A 120 -0.40 8.78 -6.22
N VAL A 121 -1.19 9.31 -5.29
CA VAL A 121 -1.43 8.69 -3.99
C VAL A 121 -2.15 7.35 -4.14
N GLN A 122 -3.15 7.28 -5.01
CA GLN A 122 -3.82 6.02 -5.37
C GLN A 122 -2.82 5.00 -5.91
N CYS A 123 -1.90 5.41 -6.80
CA CYS A 123 -0.86 4.52 -7.32
C CYS A 123 -0.01 3.93 -6.20
N PHE A 124 0.48 4.77 -5.27
CA PHE A 124 1.29 4.31 -4.13
C PHE A 124 0.53 3.30 -3.26
N LEU A 125 -0.71 3.63 -2.88
CA LEU A 125 -1.56 2.74 -2.09
C LEU A 125 -1.85 1.42 -2.81
N GLN A 126 -2.18 1.50 -4.10
CA GLN A 126 -2.49 0.33 -4.91
C GLN A 126 -1.29 -0.60 -5.07
N LYS A 127 -0.12 -0.06 -5.39
CA LYS A 127 1.07 -0.86 -5.57
C LYS A 127 1.53 -1.47 -4.24
N ALA A 128 1.52 -0.70 -3.15
CA ALA A 128 1.78 -1.24 -1.82
C ALA A 128 0.80 -2.37 -1.46
N GLN A 129 -0.50 -2.19 -1.70
CA GLN A 129 -1.50 -3.24 -1.47
C GLN A 129 -1.23 -4.50 -2.29
N LYS A 130 -0.88 -4.37 -3.57
CA LYS A 130 -0.50 -5.52 -4.41
C LYS A 130 0.71 -6.25 -3.85
N HIS A 131 1.72 -5.53 -3.38
CA HIS A 131 2.87 -6.15 -2.71
C HIS A 131 2.48 -6.95 -1.46
N PHE A 132 1.53 -6.48 -0.64
CA PHE A 132 1.03 -7.24 0.51
C PHE A 132 0.23 -8.48 0.14
N ILE A 133 -0.48 -8.47 -1.00
CA ILE A 133 -1.27 -9.61 -1.48
C ILE A 133 -0.35 -10.69 -2.09
N THR A 134 0.72 -10.28 -2.76
CA THR A 134 1.58 -11.18 -3.53
C THR A 134 2.89 -11.57 -2.83
N SER A 135 3.22 -10.95 -1.69
CA SER A 135 4.36 -11.37 -0.84
C SER A 135 3.97 -12.55 0.05
#